data_AF-A0A4R7KA74-F1
#
_entry.id   AF-A0A4R7KA74-F1
#
_cell.length_a   1.000
_cell.length_b   1.000
_cell.length_c   1.000
_cell.angle_alpha   90.00
_cell.angle_beta   90.00
_cell.angle_gamma   90.00
#
_symmetry.space_group_name_H-M   'P 1'
#
loop_
_entity.id
_entity.type
_entity.pdbx_description
1 polymer ?
#
loop_
_entity_poly.entity_id
_entity_poly.type
_entity_poly.pdbx_seq_one_letter_code
_entity_poly.pdbx_strand_id
1 'polypeptide(L)'
;MDLEIQQRVKDLTEKYGAENIVVLLGGAEAEAAGLSAETVTAGDPTYAGPLAGISLGLMVYHVLEDEVRNEFDPEVYDEQCGLMEMVLDVDAIKQEVGSIREQYTQFKD
;
A
#
# COMPACT_ATOMS: atom_id res chain seq x y z
N MET A 1 3.55 -9.10 0.21
CA MET A 1 2.33 -9.38 0.99
C MET A 1 2.08 -10.88 1.02
N ASP A 2 1.79 -11.48 2.18
CA ASP A 2 1.49 -12.92 2.25
C ASP A 2 0.03 -13.25 1.89
N LEU A 3 -0.28 -14.54 1.76
CA LEU A 3 -1.60 -15.03 1.34
C LEU A 3 -2.71 -14.75 2.36
N GLU A 4 -2.40 -14.72 3.65
CA GLU A 4 -3.39 -14.47 4.70
C GLU A 4 -3.80 -13.00 4.68
N ILE A 5 -2.83 -12.09 4.50
CA ILE A 5 -3.10 -10.66 4.34
C ILE A 5 -3.90 -10.41 3.07
N GLN A 6 -3.56 -11.05 1.94
CA GLN A 6 -4.36 -10.94 0.71
C GLN A 6 -5.82 -11.35 0.93
N GLN A 7 -6.06 -12.48 1.60
CA GLN A 7 -7.42 -12.93 1.90
C GLN A 7 -8.15 -11.92 2.78
N ARG A 8 -7.47 -11.39 3.80
CA ARG A 8 -8.06 -10.39 4.70
C ARG A 8 -8.42 -9.09 3.97
N VAL A 9 -7.57 -8.61 3.06
CA VAL A 9 -7.88 -7.44 2.23
C VAL A 9 -9.11 -7.71 1.39
N LYS A 10 -9.16 -8.86 0.70
CA LYS A 10 -10.31 -9.29 -0.11
C LYS A 10 -11.61 -9.33 0.70
N ASP A 11 -11.60 -9.95 1.88
CA ASP A 11 -12.77 -10.07 2.74
C ASP A 11 -13.26 -8.70 3.25
N LEU A 12 -12.34 -7.80 3.61
CA LEU A 12 -12.68 -6.44 4.05
C LEU A 12 -13.26 -5.62 2.90
N THR A 13 -12.68 -5.72 1.70
CA THR A 13 -13.19 -5.07 0.48
C THR A 13 -14.59 -5.56 0.11
N GLU A 14 -14.84 -6.88 0.14
CA GLU A 14 -16.17 -7.44 -0.12
C GLU A 14 -17.20 -7.01 0.92
N LYS A 15 -16.78 -6.87 2.18
CA LYS A 15 -17.67 -6.50 3.28
C LYS A 15 -18.03 -5.02 3.31
N TYR A 16 -17.08 -4.14 3.02
CA TYR A 16 -17.24 -2.69 3.23
C TYR A 16 -17.30 -1.87 1.94
N GLY A 17 -17.04 -2.48 0.78
CA GLY A 17 -16.93 -1.77 -0.49
C GLY A 17 -15.51 -1.24 -0.72
N ALA A 18 -15.02 -1.33 -1.95
CA ALA A 18 -13.65 -0.95 -2.31
C ALA A 18 -13.39 0.55 -2.14
N GLU A 19 -14.42 1.38 -2.36
CA GLU A 19 -14.39 2.83 -2.16
C GLU A 19 -14.24 3.26 -0.69
N ASN A 20 -14.44 2.34 0.26
CA ASN A 20 -14.35 2.61 1.70
C ASN A 20 -13.09 1.97 2.33
N ILE A 21 -12.14 1.51 1.52
CA ILE A 21 -10.92 0.84 1.97
C ILE A 21 -9.69 1.58 1.45
N VAL A 22 -8.78 1.91 2.36
CA VAL A 22 -7.43 2.41 2.05
C VAL A 22 -6.40 1.43 2.61
N VAL A 23 -5.38 1.10 1.81
CA VAL A 23 -4.27 0.26 2.22
C VAL A 23 -3.05 1.12 2.51
N LEU A 24 -2.51 1.03 3.73
CA LEU A 24 -1.27 1.69 4.13
C LEU A 24 -0.14 0.67 4.23
N LEU A 25 0.92 0.88 3.45
CA LEU A 25 2.10 0.01 3.37
C LEU A 25 3.26 0.58 4.20
N GLY A 26 4.08 -0.32 4.75
CA GLY A 26 5.29 0.00 5.53
C GLY A 26 6.49 -0.85 5.14
N GLY A 27 6.61 -1.19 3.86
CA GLY A 27 7.72 -1.98 3.32
C GLY A 27 9.02 -1.17 3.29
N ALA A 28 10.14 -1.80 3.64
CA ALA A 28 11.45 -1.13 3.68
C ALA A 28 12.13 -1.01 2.31
N GLU A 29 11.64 -1.72 1.30
CA GLU A 29 12.25 -1.79 -0.03
C GLU A 29 11.23 -1.38 -1.09
N ALA A 30 11.66 -0.53 -2.03
CA ALA A 30 10.78 0.01 -3.08
C ALA A 30 10.07 -1.10 -3.86
N GLU A 31 10.82 -2.08 -4.37
CA GLU A 31 10.26 -3.20 -5.15
C GLU A 31 9.22 -4.02 -4.36
N ALA A 32 9.50 -4.33 -3.09
CA ALA A 32 8.58 -5.09 -2.25
C ALA A 32 7.30 -4.30 -1.89
N ALA A 33 7.45 -2.98 -1.67
CA ALA A 33 6.33 -2.09 -1.44
C ALA A 33 5.48 -1.93 -2.72
N GLY A 34 6.12 -1.73 -3.88
CA GLY A 34 5.50 -1.68 -5.19
C GLY A 34 4.69 -2.93 -5.51
N LEU A 35 5.28 -4.11 -5.32
CA LEU A 35 4.59 -5.39 -5.51
C LEU A 35 3.35 -5.53 -4.61
N SER A 36 3.45 -5.08 -3.36
CA SER A 36 2.32 -5.11 -2.43
C SER A 36 1.22 -4.11 -2.83
N ALA A 37 1.61 -2.94 -3.35
CA ALA A 37 0.67 -1.96 -3.91
C ALA A 37 -0.02 -2.50 -5.18
N GLU A 38 0.72 -3.16 -6.06
CA GLU A 38 0.18 -3.77 -7.28
C GLU A 38 -0.81 -4.88 -6.93
N THR A 39 -0.46 -5.72 -5.96
CA THR A 39 -1.31 -6.82 -5.48
C THR A 39 -2.70 -6.36 -5.05
N VAL A 40 -2.81 -5.23 -4.35
CA VAL A 40 -4.11 -4.71 -3.85
C VAL A 40 -4.83 -3.81 -4.86
N THR A 41 -4.16 -3.42 -5.94
CA THR A 41 -4.73 -2.57 -6.99
C THR A 41 -5.06 -3.39 -8.24
N ALA A 42 -4.04 -3.89 -8.94
CA ALA A 42 -4.14 -4.67 -10.17
C ALA A 42 -4.34 -6.18 -9.93
N GLY A 43 -4.08 -6.68 -8.72
CA GLY A 43 -4.07 -8.10 -8.38
C GLY A 43 -2.63 -8.64 -8.31
N ASP A 44 -2.46 -9.82 -7.71
CA ASP A 44 -1.13 -10.42 -7.52
C ASP A 44 -0.52 -10.83 -8.89
N PRO A 45 0.62 -10.22 -9.30
CA PRO A 45 1.22 -10.46 -10.62
C PRO A 45 1.92 -11.82 -10.71
N THR A 46 2.12 -12.51 -9.59
CA THR A 46 2.66 -13.88 -9.56
C THR A 46 1.60 -14.93 -9.89
N TYR A 47 0.33 -14.52 -10.01
CA TYR A 47 -0.83 -15.40 -10.23
C TYR A 47 -0.98 -16.49 -9.16
N ALA A 48 -0.54 -16.20 -7.94
CA ALA A 48 -0.74 -17.04 -6.77
C ALA A 48 -1.63 -16.33 -5.74
N GLY A 49 -2.39 -17.12 -4.98
CA GLY A 49 -3.12 -16.61 -3.82
C GLY A 49 -4.51 -16.01 -4.09
N PRO A 50 -5.14 -15.46 -3.04
CA PRO A 50 -6.50 -14.93 -3.09
C PRO A 50 -6.72 -13.79 -4.09
N LEU A 51 -5.66 -13.03 -4.41
CA LEU A 51 -5.73 -11.90 -5.36
C LEU A 51 -5.11 -12.19 -6.72
N ALA A 52 -4.82 -13.46 -7.04
CA ALA A 52 -4.30 -13.87 -8.35
C ALA A 52 -5.20 -13.39 -9.50
N GLY A 53 -4.74 -12.37 -10.24
CA GLY A 53 -5.50 -11.75 -11.33
C GLY A 53 -6.81 -11.06 -10.92
N ILE A 54 -7.03 -10.82 -9.62
CA ILE A 54 -8.21 -10.11 -9.11
C ILE A 54 -7.80 -8.67 -8.80
N SER A 55 -8.14 -7.75 -9.68
CA SER A 55 -7.98 -6.32 -9.44
C SER A 55 -9.07 -5.82 -8.49
N LEU A 56 -8.67 -5.32 -7.33
CA LEU A 56 -9.57 -4.64 -6.40
C LEU A 56 -9.58 -3.11 -6.60
N GLY A 57 -8.57 -2.56 -7.28
CA GLY A 57 -8.47 -1.13 -7.60
C GLY A 57 -8.34 -0.21 -6.38
N LEU A 58 -7.94 -0.75 -5.22
CA LEU A 58 -7.98 -0.05 -3.92
C LEU A 58 -7.07 1.17 -3.89
N MET A 59 -7.45 2.16 -3.08
CA MET A 59 -6.55 3.26 -2.76
C MET A 59 -5.40 2.74 -1.88
N VAL A 60 -4.16 3.04 -2.28
CA VAL A 60 -2.96 2.53 -1.60
C VAL A 60 -1.89 3.59 -1.46
N TYR A 61 -1.30 3.69 -0.26
CA TYR A 61 -0.20 4.59 0.04
C TYR A 61 0.88 3.91 0.85
N HIS A 62 2.08 4.50 0.85
CA HIS A 62 3.10 4.19 1.83
C HIS A 62 3.04 5.15 3.02
N VAL A 63 3.32 4.67 4.23
CA VAL A 63 3.36 5.50 5.45
C VAL A 63 4.40 6.62 5.40
N LEU A 64 5.39 6.50 4.49
CA LEU A 64 6.44 7.49 4.29
C LEU A 64 6.03 8.60 3.31
N GLU A 65 4.91 8.47 2.60
CA GLU A 65 4.41 9.51 1.70
C GLU A 65 3.95 10.73 2.48
N ASP A 66 4.23 11.94 1.97
CA ASP A 66 3.99 13.16 2.73
C ASP A 66 2.49 13.38 3.03
N GLU A 67 1.62 12.98 2.10
CA GLU A 67 0.16 13.02 2.26
C GLU A 67 -0.30 12.18 3.45
N VAL A 68 0.32 11.03 3.69
CA VAL A 68 -0.02 10.13 4.81
C VAL A 68 0.69 10.55 6.08
N ARG A 69 1.98 10.90 5.98
CA ARG A 69 2.80 11.36 7.10
C ARG A 69 2.16 12.55 7.81
N ASN A 70 1.60 13.50 7.06
CA ASN A 70 1.00 14.71 7.60
C ASN A 70 -0.32 14.46 8.37
N GLU A 71 -0.94 13.30 8.20
CA GLU A 71 -2.15 12.90 8.94
C GLU A 71 -1.83 12.26 10.30
N PHE A 72 -0.56 11.87 10.52
CA PHE A 72 -0.15 11.29 11.80
C PHE A 72 0.18 12.35 12.84
N ASP A 73 0.01 11.97 14.11
CA ASP A 73 0.59 12.74 15.20
C ASP A 73 2.12 12.78 15.03
N PRO A 74 2.75 13.97 15.03
CA PRO A 74 4.18 14.09 14.76
C PRO A 74 5.08 13.35 15.76
N GLU A 75 4.69 13.30 17.05
CA GLU A 75 5.48 12.62 18.08
C GLU A 75 5.41 11.10 17.88
N VAL A 76 4.24 10.58 17.52
CA VAL A 76 4.05 9.16 17.21
C VAL A 76 4.81 8.77 15.94
N TYR A 77 4.77 9.59 14.89
CA TYR A 77 5.49 9.27 13.65
C TYR A 77 7.01 9.26 13.87
N ASP A 78 7.56 10.23 14.59
CA ASP A 78 8.99 10.27 14.89
C ASP A 78 9.42 9.03 15.70
N GLU A 79 8.63 8.65 16.71
CA GLU A 79 8.89 7.46 17.53
C GLU A 79 8.86 6.16 16.72
N GLN A 80 7.87 5.99 15.83
CA GLN A 80 7.63 4.73 15.13
C GLN A 80 8.37 4.60 13.80
N CYS A 81 8.59 5.71 13.09
CA CYS A 81 9.12 5.73 11.73
C CYS A 81 10.43 6.53 11.59
N GLY A 82 10.72 7.47 12.49
CA GLY A 82 11.81 8.44 12.31
C GLY A 82 13.18 7.82 12.05
N LEU A 83 13.56 6.78 12.81
CA LEU A 83 14.83 6.09 12.59
C LEU A 83 14.90 5.42 11.21
N MET A 84 13.81 4.76 10.78
CA MET A 84 13.78 4.08 9.50
C MET A 84 13.71 5.07 8.34
N GLU A 85 12.98 6.17 8.48
CA GLU A 85 12.91 7.24 7.47
C GLU A 85 14.30 7.80 7.13
N MET A 86 15.22 7.86 8.08
CA MET A 86 16.60 8.29 7.86
C MET A 86 17.50 7.23 7.20
N VAL A 87 17.10 5.96 7.22
CA VAL A 87 17.89 4.82 6.74
C VAL A 87 17.42 4.34 5.36
N LEU A 88 16.12 4.41 5.11
CA LEU A 88 15.49 3.92 3.91
C LEU A 88 15.64 4.89 2.74
N ASP A 89 15.60 4.36 1.52
CA ASP A 89 15.47 5.16 0.32
C ASP A 89 14.00 5.60 0.16
N VAL A 90 13.64 6.63 0.93
CA VAL A 90 12.26 7.15 1.01
C VAL A 90 11.76 7.56 -0.37
N ASP A 91 12.58 8.25 -1.16
CA ASP A 91 12.18 8.76 -2.48
C ASP A 91 11.88 7.61 -3.44
N ALA A 92 12.72 6.56 -3.46
CA ALA A 92 12.46 5.39 -4.28
C ALA A 92 11.15 4.67 -3.88
N ILE A 93 10.89 4.52 -2.58
CA ILE A 93 9.65 3.89 -2.08
C ILE A 93 8.42 4.72 -2.47
N LYS A 94 8.46 6.04 -2.23
CA LYS A 94 7.38 6.97 -2.60
C LYS A 94 7.09 6.90 -4.10
N GLN A 95 8.14 6.95 -4.93
CA GLN A 95 8.02 6.92 -6.38
C GLN A 95 7.40 5.60 -6.86
N GLU A 96 7.87 4.47 -6.35
CA GLU A 96 7.38 3.15 -6.77
C GLU A 96 5.89 2.98 -6.44
N VAL A 97 5.52 3.17 -5.16
CA VAL A 97 4.13 3.03 -4.70
C VAL A 97 3.22 4.06 -5.38
N GLY A 98 3.67 5.31 -5.51
CA GLY A 98 2.93 6.37 -6.20
C GLY A 98 2.66 6.05 -7.66
N SER A 99 3.64 5.51 -8.38
CA SER A 99 3.49 5.13 -9.79
C SER A 99 2.45 4.02 -10.00
N ILE A 100 2.40 3.04 -9.10
CA ILE A 100 1.41 1.97 -9.09
C ILE A 100 0.03 2.54 -8.73
N ARG A 101 -0.05 3.40 -7.70
CA ARG A 101 -1.29 4.07 -7.30
C ARG A 101 -1.89 4.82 -8.48
N GLU A 102 -1.10 5.62 -9.20
CA GLU A 102 -1.56 6.40 -10.34
C GLU A 102 -2.14 5.55 -11.48
N GLN A 103 -1.53 4.39 -11.75
CA GLN A 103 -1.88 3.51 -12.85
C GLN A 103 -3.11 2.66 -12.57
N TYR A 104 -3.22 2.09 -11.36
CA TYR A 104 -4.15 0.98 -11.10
C TYR A 104 -5.23 1.29 -10.06
N THR A 105 -5.11 2.40 -9.32
CA THR A 105 -6.16 2.80 -8.38
C THR A 105 -7.38 3.31 -9.14
N GLN A 106 -8.55 2.76 -8.82
CA GLN A 106 -9.82 3.12 -9.44
C GLN A 106 -10.63 4.11 -8.59
N PHE A 107 -10.35 4.18 -7.28
CA PHE A 107 -11.02 5.06 -6.32
C PHE A 107 -10.06 6.17 -5.91
N LYS A 108 -10.35 7.39 -6.31
CA LYS A 108 -9.58 8.60 -5.96
C LYS A 108 -10.47 9.52 -5.15
N ASP A 109 -9.90 10.18 -4.16
CA ASP A 109 -10.54 11.28 -3.44
C ASP A 109 -10.74 12.52 -4.35
#